data_AF-A0A1R2BFQ9-F1
#
_entry.id   AF-A0A1R2BFQ9-F1
#
_cell.length_a   1.000
_cell.length_b   1.000
_cell.length_c   1.000
_cell.angle_alpha   90.00
_cell.angle_beta   90.00
_cell.angle_gamma   90.00
#
_symmetry.space_group_name_H-M   'P 1'
#
loop_
_entity.id
_entity.type
_entity.pdbx_description
1 polymer ?
#
loop_
_entity_poly.entity_id
_entity_poly.type
_entity_poly.pdbx_seq_one_letter_code
_entity_poly.pdbx_strand_id
1 'polypeptide(L)'
;MAKTKSKHVKVSSKSKDLKRKVKEPKEKVKSSDDLVDAEGFVCLPASEELPEELESELAAFRKNRVTFAEEVKEKLKDTGAMDPKVIEVYKNIGKLMKGYRSGNIPKAFKIIPGLEQWEKILTLTKPDEWSPQAMYQATKVFVSSMGAKQAQEFIENYLYPAIRLNIGKYKKLNYHYYLCLKKALYKPAAWVKGILLNICNEGDCTLKEASIIGSIMAKMSIPMLHSSAALIKLCELEYSGPVSYFMKVLLNKKYSLPVRVIDAVSNHFLSFSLEERKMPVLWRQALLTFLTLYGKQAKSRHDFRELLRLHQVVVPESSN
;
A
#
# COMPACT_ATOMS: atom_id res chain seq x y z
N MET A 1 42.84 -44.70 43.95
CA MET A 1 42.68 -46.16 43.75
C MET A 1 41.18 -46.43 43.63
N ALA A 2 40.56 -47.14 42.69
CA ALA A 2 40.92 -48.02 41.56
C ALA A 2 39.69 -47.97 40.58
N LYS A 3 39.80 -47.90 39.24
CA LYS A 3 39.94 -49.00 38.24
C LYS A 3 39.01 -50.21 38.54
N THR A 4 38.14 -50.78 37.70
CA THR A 4 37.89 -50.81 36.22
C THR A 4 36.62 -51.67 35.98
N LYS A 5 35.82 -51.45 34.92
CA LYS A 5 35.46 -52.42 33.85
C LYS A 5 34.14 -52.16 33.10
N SER A 6 34.35 -51.92 31.80
CA SER A 6 33.51 -52.11 30.60
C SER A 6 32.51 -53.27 30.62
N LYS A 7 31.33 -53.04 30.05
CA LYS A 7 30.66 -53.99 29.14
C LYS A 7 30.04 -53.26 27.94
N HIS A 8 30.55 -53.63 26.77
CA HIS A 8 29.98 -53.39 25.45
C HIS A 8 28.58 -54.00 25.29
N VAL A 9 27.70 -53.30 24.59
CA VAL A 9 26.71 -53.91 23.68
C VAL A 9 26.73 -53.11 22.37
N LYS A 10 26.99 -53.81 21.26
CA LYS A 10 26.94 -53.33 19.87
C LYS A 10 25.50 -53.41 19.35
N VAL A 11 25.02 -52.40 18.63
CA VAL A 11 24.09 -52.53 17.47
C VAL A 11 24.36 -51.32 16.54
N SER A 12 25.22 -51.48 15.55
CA SER A 12 24.89 -51.68 14.11
C SER A 12 24.41 -50.42 13.36
N SER A 13 25.34 -49.98 12.49
CA SER A 13 25.22 -49.25 11.23
C SER A 13 23.84 -48.93 10.64
N LYS A 14 23.66 -47.65 10.29
CA LYS A 14 23.18 -47.20 8.98
C LYS A 14 23.50 -45.70 8.79
N SER A 15 24.65 -45.44 8.18
CA SER A 15 24.97 -44.17 7.53
C SER A 15 24.07 -44.01 6.30
N LYS A 16 23.44 -42.84 6.11
CA LYS A 16 22.96 -42.34 4.81
C LYS A 16 22.78 -40.82 4.85
N ASP A 17 23.76 -40.15 4.25
CA ASP A 17 23.73 -38.89 3.50
C ASP A 17 22.68 -37.81 3.86
N LEU A 18 23.11 -36.79 4.63
CA LEU A 18 22.53 -35.44 4.57
C LEU A 18 23.24 -34.63 3.48
N LYS A 19 22.79 -34.74 2.22
CA LYS A 19 23.07 -33.74 1.18
C LYS A 19 21.83 -32.88 0.97
N ARG A 20 21.80 -31.69 1.60
CA ARG A 20 20.87 -30.61 1.24
C ARG A 20 21.21 -30.17 -0.19
N LYS A 21 20.34 -30.54 -1.14
CA LYS A 21 20.40 -30.03 -2.52
C LYS A 21 20.04 -28.54 -2.51
N VAL A 22 21.02 -27.69 -2.76
CA VAL A 22 20.82 -26.34 -3.27
C VAL A 22 20.14 -26.47 -4.64
N LYS A 23 18.91 -25.98 -4.76
CA LYS A 23 18.23 -25.80 -6.05
C LYS A 23 18.64 -24.42 -6.56
N GLU A 24 19.42 -24.39 -7.64
CA GLU A 24 19.59 -23.19 -8.46
C GLU A 24 18.26 -22.83 -9.13
N PRO A 25 17.88 -21.53 -9.22
CA PRO A 25 16.76 -21.12 -10.03
C PRO A 25 17.18 -21.12 -11.50
N LYS A 26 16.61 -22.02 -12.28
CA LYS A 26 16.58 -21.93 -13.75
C LYS A 26 15.23 -21.35 -14.15
N GLU A 27 15.20 -20.10 -14.61
CA GLU A 27 14.39 -19.74 -15.78
C GLU A 27 14.78 -18.39 -16.37
N LYS A 28 14.70 -18.34 -17.69
CA LYS A 28 15.27 -17.31 -18.58
C LYS A 28 14.43 -16.03 -18.54
N VAL A 29 15.13 -14.90 -18.54
CA VAL A 29 14.61 -13.55 -18.75
C VAL A 29 13.74 -13.51 -20.01
N LYS A 30 12.47 -13.15 -19.84
CA LYS A 30 11.61 -12.62 -20.93
C LYS A 30 11.60 -11.09 -20.84
N SER A 31 11.51 -10.47 -22.01
CA SER A 31 11.66 -9.04 -22.34
C SER A 31 11.04 -8.03 -21.35
N SER A 32 11.70 -6.89 -21.22
CA SER A 32 11.47 -5.83 -20.22
C SER A 32 10.22 -4.97 -20.39
N ASP A 33 9.43 -5.18 -21.44
CA ASP A 33 8.47 -4.16 -21.89
C ASP A 33 6.99 -4.46 -21.54
N ASP A 34 6.68 -5.64 -20.98
CA ASP A 34 5.28 -6.05 -20.70
C ASP A 34 4.86 -5.98 -19.21
N LEU A 35 5.64 -5.31 -18.35
CA LEU A 35 5.38 -5.31 -16.89
C LEU A 35 4.86 -3.98 -16.33
N VAL A 36 4.61 -2.98 -17.18
CA VAL A 36 4.14 -1.67 -16.76
C VAL A 36 2.76 -1.37 -17.31
N ASP A 37 1.82 -0.95 -16.46
CA ASP A 37 0.56 -0.39 -16.94
C ASP A 37 0.80 0.96 -17.67
N ALA A 38 -0.23 1.49 -18.34
CA ALA A 38 -0.16 2.75 -19.09
C ALA A 38 0.30 3.96 -18.22
N GLU A 39 0.28 3.80 -16.91
CA GLU A 39 0.71 4.81 -15.93
C GLU A 39 2.12 4.55 -15.37
N GLY A 40 2.85 3.54 -15.86
CA GLY A 40 4.24 3.26 -15.48
C GLY A 40 4.41 2.52 -14.15
N PHE A 41 3.37 1.87 -13.61
CA PHE A 41 3.49 1.00 -12.43
C PHE A 41 3.79 -0.43 -12.82
N VAL A 42 4.70 -1.07 -12.08
CA VAL A 42 4.95 -2.50 -12.24
C VAL A 42 3.71 -3.27 -11.79
N CYS A 43 2.99 -3.85 -12.76
CA CYS A 43 1.98 -4.87 -12.51
C CYS A 43 2.73 -6.15 -12.12
N LEU A 44 2.91 -6.38 -10.82
CA LEU A 44 3.36 -7.69 -10.36
C LEU A 44 2.32 -8.74 -10.80
N PRO A 45 2.70 -9.80 -11.53
CA PRO A 45 1.85 -10.98 -11.61
C PRO A 45 1.57 -11.44 -10.17
N ALA A 46 0.35 -11.94 -9.94
CA ALA A 46 -0.20 -12.27 -8.63
C ALA A 46 0.47 -13.49 -7.95
N SER A 47 1.80 -13.51 -7.85
CA SER A 47 2.59 -14.56 -7.22
C SER A 47 3.50 -13.95 -6.15
N GLU A 48 2.88 -13.40 -5.10
CA GLU A 48 3.48 -13.36 -3.78
C GLU A 48 2.67 -14.40 -2.99
N GLU A 49 3.08 -15.66 -3.08
CA GLU A 49 2.41 -16.78 -2.39
C GLU A 49 2.41 -16.47 -0.90
N LEU A 50 1.21 -16.37 -0.32
CA LEU A 50 1.04 -16.18 1.10
C LEU A 50 1.47 -17.48 1.81
N PRO A 51 1.94 -17.44 3.06
CA PRO A 51 2.23 -18.66 3.82
C PRO A 51 1.05 -19.64 3.74
N GLU A 52 1.31 -20.93 3.42
CA GLU A 52 0.28 -21.95 3.10
C GLU A 52 -0.83 -22.04 4.16
N GLU A 53 -0.50 -21.76 5.43
CA GLU A 53 -1.42 -21.74 6.55
C GLU A 53 -2.46 -20.60 6.45
N LEU A 54 -2.05 -19.41 6.00
CA LEU A 54 -2.94 -18.26 5.80
C LEU A 54 -3.80 -18.42 4.53
N GLU A 55 -3.26 -19.07 3.49
CA GLU A 55 -4.02 -19.38 2.27
C GLU A 55 -5.09 -20.44 2.53
N SER A 56 -4.79 -21.45 3.34
CA SER A 56 -5.76 -22.47 3.75
C SER A 56 -6.90 -21.86 4.58
N GLU A 57 -6.58 -20.97 5.53
CA GLU A 57 -7.59 -20.25 6.30
C GLU A 57 -8.45 -19.31 5.42
N LEU A 58 -7.83 -18.58 4.48
CA LEU A 58 -8.54 -17.74 3.52
C LEU A 58 -9.37 -18.57 2.53
N ALA A 59 -8.91 -19.75 2.12
CA ALA A 59 -9.61 -20.66 1.22
C ALA A 59 -10.82 -21.31 1.89
N ALA A 60 -10.69 -21.73 3.15
CA ALA A 60 -11.80 -22.21 3.96
C ALA A 60 -12.84 -21.09 4.22
N PHE A 61 -12.38 -19.87 4.47
CA PHE A 61 -13.24 -18.69 4.59
C PHE A 61 -13.94 -18.33 3.28
N ARG A 62 -13.26 -18.51 2.13
CA ARG A 62 -13.85 -18.36 0.80
C ARG A 62 -14.92 -19.41 0.55
N LYS A 63 -14.67 -20.69 0.85
CA LYS A 63 -15.59 -21.83 0.60
C LYS A 63 -16.95 -21.66 1.30
N ASN A 64 -16.98 -21.16 2.54
CA ASN A 64 -18.23 -20.87 3.26
C ASN A 64 -18.95 -19.59 2.80
N ARG A 65 -18.25 -18.65 2.12
CA ARG A 65 -18.87 -17.52 1.43
C ARG A 65 -19.49 -17.94 0.11
N VAL A 66 -18.89 -18.92 -0.56
CA VAL A 66 -19.26 -19.34 -1.92
C VAL A 66 -20.69 -19.88 -1.97
N THR A 67 -21.15 -20.66 -1.00
CA THR A 67 -22.49 -21.28 -1.04
C THR A 67 -23.65 -20.26 -1.02
N PHE A 68 -23.60 -19.24 -0.16
CA PHE A 68 -24.61 -18.16 -0.15
C PHE A 68 -24.36 -17.14 -1.28
N ALA A 69 -23.10 -16.90 -1.65
CA ALA A 69 -22.77 -16.01 -2.77
C ALA A 69 -23.19 -16.62 -4.11
N GLU A 70 -23.24 -17.94 -4.24
CA GLU A 70 -23.76 -18.68 -5.41
C GLU A 70 -25.28 -18.55 -5.48
N GLU A 71 -26.02 -18.77 -4.38
CA GLU A 71 -27.47 -18.55 -4.35
C GLU A 71 -27.86 -17.08 -4.66
N VAL A 72 -27.03 -16.13 -4.24
CA VAL A 72 -27.24 -14.70 -4.53
C VAL A 72 -26.72 -14.33 -5.93
N LYS A 73 -25.62 -14.93 -6.42
CA LYS A 73 -25.10 -14.76 -7.79
C LYS A 73 -26.06 -15.31 -8.83
N GLU A 74 -26.63 -16.47 -8.57
CA GLU A 74 -27.61 -17.11 -9.45
C GLU A 74 -28.86 -16.25 -9.58
N LYS A 75 -29.32 -15.65 -8.46
CA LYS A 75 -30.40 -14.66 -8.46
C LYS A 75 -30.04 -13.29 -9.04
N LEU A 76 -28.75 -12.94 -9.12
CA LEU A 76 -28.26 -11.68 -9.70
C LEU A 76 -27.84 -11.79 -11.17
N LYS A 77 -27.74 -13.00 -11.72
CA LYS A 77 -27.33 -13.23 -13.11
C LYS A 77 -28.42 -12.86 -14.13
N ASP A 78 -29.69 -12.80 -13.71
CA ASP A 78 -30.80 -12.87 -14.65
C ASP A 78 -31.54 -11.56 -14.92
N THR A 79 -31.06 -10.40 -14.46
CA THR A 79 -31.67 -9.14 -14.89
C THR A 79 -30.71 -7.97 -14.73
N GLY A 80 -30.54 -7.18 -15.80
CA GLY A 80 -29.87 -5.86 -15.74
C GLY A 80 -30.55 -4.88 -14.77
N ALA A 81 -31.74 -5.22 -14.26
CA ALA A 81 -32.45 -4.55 -13.18
C ALA A 81 -32.30 -5.34 -11.87
N MET A 82 -31.74 -4.73 -10.82
CA MET A 82 -31.65 -5.39 -9.53
C MET A 82 -33.03 -5.69 -8.96
N ASP A 83 -33.24 -6.90 -8.46
CA ASP A 83 -34.46 -7.32 -7.76
C ASP A 83 -34.80 -6.29 -6.65
N PRO A 84 -36.03 -5.73 -6.63
CA PRO A 84 -36.48 -4.80 -5.61
C PRO A 84 -36.20 -5.26 -4.17
N LYS A 85 -36.24 -6.57 -3.92
CA LYS A 85 -35.97 -7.17 -2.60
C LYS A 85 -34.51 -7.05 -2.21
N VAL A 86 -33.59 -7.19 -3.16
CA VAL A 86 -32.16 -6.99 -2.94
C VAL A 86 -31.87 -5.53 -2.58
N ILE A 87 -32.52 -4.61 -3.29
CA ILE A 87 -32.41 -3.17 -3.02
C ILE A 87 -32.87 -2.84 -1.60
N GLU A 88 -34.01 -3.38 -1.17
CA GLU A 88 -34.53 -3.16 0.18
C GLU A 88 -33.59 -3.69 1.27
N VAL A 89 -33.03 -4.89 1.07
CA VAL A 89 -32.08 -5.50 2.01
C VAL A 89 -30.83 -4.62 2.16
N TYR A 90 -30.22 -4.16 1.07
CA TYR A 90 -29.01 -3.34 1.15
C TYR A 90 -29.28 -1.92 1.68
N LYS A 91 -30.46 -1.34 1.41
CA LYS A 91 -30.90 -0.09 2.06
C LYS A 91 -31.01 -0.23 3.57
N ASN A 92 -31.55 -1.35 4.06
CA ASN A 92 -31.64 -1.64 5.48
C ASN A 92 -30.26 -1.86 6.12
N ILE A 93 -29.33 -2.48 5.39
CA ILE A 93 -27.92 -2.59 5.83
C ILE A 93 -27.28 -1.20 5.95
N GLY A 94 -27.53 -0.28 5.01
CA GLY A 94 -27.04 1.10 5.09
C GLY A 94 -27.47 1.82 6.39
N LYS A 95 -28.74 1.67 6.78
CA LYS A 95 -29.24 2.21 8.07
C LYS A 95 -28.50 1.62 9.27
N LEU A 96 -28.18 0.33 9.23
CA LEU A 96 -27.42 -0.34 10.27
C LEU A 96 -25.96 0.15 10.33
N MET A 97 -25.32 0.36 9.18
CA MET A 97 -23.92 0.82 9.08
C MET A 97 -23.74 2.26 9.62
N LYS A 98 -24.77 3.10 9.50
CA LYS A 98 -24.81 4.44 10.10
C LYS A 98 -24.72 4.41 11.63
N GLY A 99 -25.44 3.48 12.27
CA GLY A 99 -25.47 3.30 13.73
C GLY A 99 -24.39 2.37 14.29
N TYR A 100 -23.59 1.74 13.43
CA TYR A 100 -22.65 0.70 13.86
C TYR A 100 -21.57 1.25 14.80
N ARG A 101 -21.21 0.43 15.80
CA ARG A 101 -20.17 0.73 16.79
C ARG A 101 -19.26 -0.47 17.01
N SER A 102 -19.86 -1.64 17.25
CA SER A 102 -19.17 -2.88 17.57
C SER A 102 -20.02 -4.08 17.13
N GLY A 103 -19.40 -5.26 17.10
CA GLY A 103 -20.07 -6.53 16.77
C GLY A 103 -19.80 -7.00 15.35
N ASN A 104 -20.50 -8.03 14.92
CA ASN A 104 -20.31 -8.62 13.60
C ASN A 104 -21.04 -7.80 12.53
N ILE A 105 -20.36 -7.51 11.41
CA ILE A 105 -21.03 -6.94 10.24
C ILE A 105 -21.98 -8.01 9.64
N PRO A 106 -23.18 -7.63 9.14
CA PRO A 106 -24.08 -8.55 8.45
C PRO A 106 -23.40 -9.41 7.37
N LYS A 107 -23.79 -10.68 7.29
CA LYS A 107 -23.25 -11.64 6.29
C LYS A 107 -23.46 -11.14 4.86
N ALA A 108 -24.63 -10.57 4.57
CA ALA A 108 -24.96 -9.96 3.28
C ALA A 108 -23.99 -8.84 2.87
N PHE A 109 -23.45 -8.08 3.83
CA PHE A 109 -22.42 -7.08 3.51
C PHE A 109 -21.07 -7.73 3.20
N LYS A 110 -20.71 -8.82 3.89
CA LYS A 110 -19.45 -9.52 3.69
C LYS A 110 -19.32 -10.15 2.31
N ILE A 111 -20.43 -10.46 1.63
CA ILE A 111 -20.39 -11.07 0.30
C ILE A 111 -20.19 -10.04 -0.83
N ILE A 112 -20.44 -8.75 -0.59
CA ILE A 112 -20.38 -7.68 -1.62
C ILE A 112 -19.12 -7.75 -2.48
N PRO A 113 -17.89 -7.94 -1.94
CA PRO A 113 -16.69 -8.00 -2.75
C PRO A 113 -16.62 -9.12 -3.81
N GLY A 114 -17.45 -10.17 -3.68
CA GLY A 114 -17.49 -11.28 -4.62
C GLY A 114 -18.52 -11.12 -5.74
N LEU A 115 -19.27 -10.02 -5.74
CA LEU A 115 -20.31 -9.73 -6.71
C LEU A 115 -19.72 -8.98 -7.91
N GLU A 116 -20.22 -9.26 -9.12
CA GLU A 116 -19.74 -8.59 -10.34
C GLU A 116 -20.09 -7.09 -10.33
N GLN A 117 -21.28 -6.75 -9.83
CA GLN A 117 -21.77 -5.36 -9.72
C GLN A 117 -21.62 -4.81 -8.29
N TRP A 118 -20.49 -5.10 -7.64
CA TRP A 118 -20.26 -4.73 -6.25
C TRP A 118 -20.42 -3.23 -5.98
N GLU A 119 -19.99 -2.37 -6.92
CA GLU A 119 -20.03 -0.91 -6.80
C GLU A 119 -21.47 -0.40 -6.71
N LYS A 120 -22.34 -0.84 -7.62
CA LYS A 120 -23.77 -0.50 -7.61
C LYS A 120 -24.44 -0.89 -6.28
N ILE A 121 -24.15 -2.11 -5.81
CA ILE A 121 -24.68 -2.63 -4.54
C ILE A 121 -24.16 -1.83 -3.35
N LEU A 122 -22.88 -1.46 -3.37
CA LEU A 122 -22.27 -0.67 -2.31
C LEU A 122 -22.90 0.72 -2.23
N THR A 123 -23.15 1.37 -3.37
CA THR A 123 -23.78 2.69 -3.44
C THR A 123 -25.19 2.69 -2.81
N LEU A 124 -25.95 1.58 -2.91
CA LEU A 124 -27.25 1.45 -2.23
C LEU A 124 -27.17 1.55 -0.71
N THR A 125 -26.03 1.16 -0.13
CA THR A 125 -25.81 1.21 1.33
C THR A 125 -25.39 2.59 1.83
N LYS A 126 -25.29 3.60 0.95
CA LYS A 126 -24.91 5.00 1.23
C LYS A 126 -23.64 5.12 2.09
N PRO A 127 -22.46 4.81 1.51
CA PRO A 127 -21.19 4.80 2.24
C PRO A 127 -20.81 6.14 2.89
N ASP A 128 -21.31 7.27 2.37
CA ASP A 128 -21.09 8.60 2.93
C ASP A 128 -21.68 8.78 4.35
N GLU A 129 -22.75 8.04 4.66
CA GLU A 129 -23.43 8.11 5.96
C GLU A 129 -22.90 7.09 6.97
N TRP A 130 -21.88 6.30 6.61
CA TRP A 130 -21.36 5.28 7.50
C TRP A 130 -20.66 5.87 8.72
N SER A 131 -20.78 5.17 9.84
CA SER A 131 -19.95 5.44 11.01
C SER A 131 -18.46 5.16 10.69
N PRO A 132 -17.52 5.87 11.34
CA PRO A 132 -16.09 5.56 11.19
C PRO A 132 -15.74 4.10 11.53
N GLN A 133 -16.46 3.51 12.50
CA GLN A 133 -16.33 2.11 12.89
C GLN A 133 -16.77 1.16 11.76
N ALA A 134 -17.89 1.48 11.11
CA ALA A 134 -18.38 0.72 9.95
C ALA A 134 -17.39 0.79 8.80
N MET A 135 -16.85 1.98 8.50
CA MET A 135 -15.84 2.15 7.45
C MET A 135 -14.59 1.31 7.72
N TYR A 136 -14.15 1.20 8.97
CA TYR A 136 -13.01 0.34 9.31
C TYR A 136 -13.26 -1.14 9.05
N GLN A 137 -14.42 -1.63 9.46
CA GLN A 137 -14.76 -3.03 9.25
C GLN A 137 -15.05 -3.32 7.76
N ALA A 138 -15.64 -2.37 7.05
CA ALA A 138 -15.76 -2.42 5.59
C ALA A 138 -14.39 -2.48 4.92
N THR A 139 -13.48 -1.56 5.25
CA THR A 139 -12.11 -1.56 4.71
C THR A 139 -11.42 -2.90 4.94
N LYS A 140 -11.56 -3.52 6.12
CA LYS A 140 -11.00 -4.86 6.38
C LYS A 140 -11.56 -5.92 5.42
N VAL A 141 -12.87 -5.93 5.20
CA VAL A 141 -13.54 -6.92 4.34
C VAL A 141 -13.19 -6.70 2.87
N PHE A 142 -13.26 -5.46 2.39
CA PHE A 142 -13.03 -5.10 0.99
C PHE A 142 -11.56 -5.29 0.62
N VAL A 143 -10.63 -4.73 1.40
CA VAL A 143 -9.19 -4.84 1.13
C VAL A 143 -8.70 -6.29 1.24
N SER A 144 -9.29 -7.14 2.09
CA SER A 144 -8.87 -8.56 2.14
C SER A 144 -9.47 -9.43 1.04
N SER A 145 -10.66 -9.08 0.55
CA SER A 145 -11.40 -9.94 -0.40
C SER A 145 -11.18 -9.56 -1.86
N MET A 146 -10.92 -8.29 -2.16
CA MET A 146 -10.88 -7.75 -3.53
C MET A 146 -9.51 -7.90 -4.19
N GLY A 147 -9.51 -7.90 -5.53
CA GLY A 147 -8.30 -7.72 -6.34
C GLY A 147 -7.69 -6.33 -6.16
N ALA A 148 -6.46 -6.12 -6.65
CA ALA A 148 -5.77 -4.82 -6.52
C ALA A 148 -6.56 -3.66 -7.17
N LYS A 149 -7.11 -3.88 -8.37
CA LYS A 149 -7.91 -2.88 -9.10
C LYS A 149 -9.22 -2.52 -8.40
N GLN A 150 -10.01 -3.52 -7.99
CA GLN A 150 -11.25 -3.29 -7.25
C GLN A 150 -11.00 -2.62 -5.89
N ALA A 151 -9.91 -3.00 -5.20
CA ALA A 151 -9.53 -2.36 -3.95
C ALA A 151 -9.11 -0.90 -4.17
N GLN A 152 -8.45 -0.58 -5.28
CA GLN A 152 -8.12 0.80 -5.66
C GLN A 152 -9.41 1.61 -5.86
N GLU A 153 -10.35 1.12 -6.67
CA GLU A 153 -11.65 1.77 -6.90
C GLU A 153 -12.41 2.00 -5.58
N PHE A 154 -12.39 1.03 -4.66
CA PHE A 154 -12.99 1.19 -3.34
C PHE A 154 -12.31 2.31 -2.52
N ILE A 155 -10.98 2.33 -2.56
CA ILE A 155 -10.18 3.31 -1.82
C ILE A 155 -10.40 4.72 -2.37
N GLU A 156 -10.40 4.89 -3.69
CA GLU A 156 -10.57 6.17 -4.39
C GLU A 156 -11.98 6.73 -4.24
N ASN A 157 -13.01 5.91 -4.47
CA ASN A 157 -14.38 6.41 -4.53
C ASN A 157 -15.06 6.54 -3.17
N TYR A 158 -14.62 5.78 -2.16
CA TYR A 158 -15.33 5.72 -0.87
C TYR A 158 -14.46 6.06 0.34
N LEU A 159 -13.28 5.45 0.46
CA LEU A 159 -12.44 5.67 1.65
C LEU A 159 -11.76 7.05 1.62
N TYR A 160 -11.22 7.43 0.47
CA TYR A 160 -10.49 8.68 0.28
C TYR A 160 -11.36 9.92 0.56
N PRO A 161 -12.58 10.07 -0.02
CA PRO A 161 -13.42 11.24 0.24
C PRO A 161 -13.87 11.31 1.70
N ALA A 162 -14.18 10.17 2.32
CA ALA A 162 -14.57 10.11 3.73
C ALA A 162 -13.47 10.61 4.67
N ILE A 163 -12.20 10.30 4.36
CA ILE A 163 -11.04 10.76 5.13
C ILE A 163 -10.86 12.28 4.97
N ARG A 164 -10.91 12.78 3.73
CA ARG A 164 -10.76 14.22 3.46
C ARG A 164 -11.85 15.03 4.14
N LEU A 165 -13.10 14.58 4.05
CA LEU A 165 -14.22 15.22 4.74
C LEU A 165 -14.02 15.26 6.26
N ASN A 166 -13.52 14.17 6.85
CA ASN A 166 -13.26 14.11 8.29
C ASN A 166 -12.16 15.08 8.73
N ILE A 167 -11.05 15.14 7.99
CA ILE A 167 -9.93 16.06 8.27
C ILE A 167 -10.37 17.51 8.05
N GLY A 168 -11.12 17.79 6.99
CA GLY A 168 -11.68 19.11 6.71
C GLY A 168 -12.54 19.64 7.86
N LYS A 169 -13.43 18.79 8.39
CA LYS A 169 -14.39 19.12 9.45
C LYS A 169 -13.76 19.24 10.85
N TYR A 170 -12.94 18.28 11.26
CA TYR A 170 -12.44 18.21 12.65
C TYR A 170 -10.99 18.66 12.81
N LYS A 171 -10.27 18.92 11.71
CA LYS A 171 -8.82 19.22 11.66
C LYS A 171 -7.92 18.16 12.33
N LYS A 172 -8.50 17.01 12.69
CA LYS A 172 -7.89 15.82 13.28
C LYS A 172 -8.58 14.61 12.63
N LEU A 173 -7.84 13.53 12.42
CA LEU A 173 -8.40 12.30 11.87
C LEU A 173 -8.98 11.43 12.98
N ASN A 174 -10.19 10.91 12.79
CA ASN A 174 -10.76 9.89 13.68
C ASN A 174 -9.86 8.65 13.74
N TYR A 175 -9.73 8.06 14.93
CA TYR A 175 -8.92 6.86 15.14
C TYR A 175 -9.29 5.70 14.22
N HIS A 176 -10.57 5.46 13.95
CA HIS A 176 -10.99 4.37 13.08
C HIS A 176 -10.60 4.61 11.61
N TYR A 177 -10.68 5.86 11.12
CA TYR A 177 -10.19 6.19 9.77
C TYR A 177 -8.66 6.05 9.67
N TYR A 178 -7.93 6.39 10.72
CA TYR A 178 -6.49 6.13 10.79
C TYR A 178 -6.19 4.62 10.72
N LEU A 179 -6.99 3.78 11.38
CA LEU A 179 -6.91 2.33 11.25
C LEU A 179 -7.33 1.83 9.86
N CYS A 180 -8.29 2.47 9.19
CA CYS A 180 -8.65 2.16 7.80
C CYS A 180 -7.45 2.34 6.89
N LEU A 181 -6.75 3.47 6.98
CA LEU A 181 -5.55 3.74 6.18
C LEU A 181 -4.45 2.71 6.43
N LYS A 182 -4.21 2.36 7.70
CA LYS A 182 -3.26 1.29 8.03
C LYS A 182 -3.67 -0.05 7.42
N LYS A 183 -4.96 -0.37 7.40
CA LYS A 183 -5.44 -1.64 6.84
C LYS A 183 -5.42 -1.64 5.31
N ALA A 184 -5.74 -0.51 4.68
CA ALA A 184 -5.68 -0.34 3.23
C ALA A 184 -4.27 -0.55 2.67
N LEU A 185 -3.24 -0.18 3.44
CA LEU A 185 -1.83 -0.36 3.05
C LEU A 185 -1.39 -1.83 2.91
N TYR A 186 -2.18 -2.80 3.39
CA TYR A 186 -1.92 -4.22 3.11
C TYR A 186 -2.05 -4.56 1.61
N LYS A 187 -2.66 -3.66 0.82
CA LYS A 187 -2.58 -3.67 -0.65
C LYS A 187 -1.84 -2.41 -1.12
N PRO A 188 -0.50 -2.42 -1.13
CA PRO A 188 0.30 -1.21 -1.35
C PRO A 188 0.06 -0.57 -2.72
N ALA A 189 -0.19 -1.34 -3.78
CA ALA A 189 -0.45 -0.79 -5.12
C ALA A 189 -1.74 0.05 -5.14
N ALA A 190 -2.82 -0.49 -4.59
CA ALA A 190 -4.10 0.19 -4.47
C ALA A 190 -4.01 1.42 -3.56
N TRP A 191 -3.23 1.34 -2.48
CA TRP A 191 -3.05 2.44 -1.55
C TRP A 191 -2.23 3.60 -2.14
N VAL A 192 -1.14 3.29 -2.86
CA VAL A 192 -0.29 4.31 -3.50
C VAL A 192 -1.10 5.08 -4.54
N LYS A 193 -1.81 4.39 -5.43
CA LYS A 193 -2.63 5.04 -6.45
C LYS A 193 -3.81 5.79 -5.83
N GLY A 194 -4.59 5.10 -5.01
CA GLY A 194 -5.86 5.63 -4.53
C GLY A 194 -5.79 6.63 -3.38
N ILE A 195 -4.68 6.67 -2.62
CA ILE A 195 -4.49 7.66 -1.54
C ILE A 195 -3.33 8.60 -1.87
N LEU A 196 -2.11 8.07 -2.02
CA LEU A 196 -0.90 8.90 -2.07
C LEU A 196 -0.83 9.75 -3.34
N LEU A 197 -1.09 9.16 -4.50
CA LEU A 197 -1.01 9.89 -5.76
C LEU A 197 -2.26 10.74 -5.97
N ASN A 198 -3.43 10.21 -5.61
CA ASN A 198 -4.67 10.98 -5.70
C ASN A 198 -4.58 12.29 -4.91
N ILE A 199 -4.07 12.27 -3.66
CA ILE A 199 -3.92 13.50 -2.86
C ILE A 199 -2.86 14.45 -3.41
N CYS A 200 -1.83 13.94 -4.09
CA CYS A 200 -0.81 14.80 -4.68
C CYS A 200 -1.28 15.42 -6.00
N ASN A 201 -2.08 14.70 -6.78
CA ASN A 201 -2.60 15.14 -8.08
C ASN A 201 -3.70 16.20 -7.97
N GLU A 202 -4.51 16.16 -6.91
CA GLU A 202 -5.57 17.16 -6.68
C GLU A 202 -5.01 18.57 -6.39
N GLY A 203 -3.73 18.68 -6.01
CA GLY A 203 -3.03 19.96 -5.81
C GLY A 203 -3.46 20.76 -4.58
N ASP A 204 -4.51 20.36 -3.87
CA ASP A 204 -5.08 21.03 -2.70
C ASP A 204 -4.69 20.36 -1.37
N CYS A 205 -3.68 19.49 -1.39
CA CYS A 205 -3.19 18.76 -0.23
C CYS A 205 -2.65 19.72 0.85
N THR A 206 -3.25 19.68 2.03
CA THR A 206 -2.80 20.48 3.17
C THR A 206 -1.65 19.80 3.91
N LEU A 207 -0.79 20.59 4.57
CA LEU A 207 0.30 20.03 5.40
C LEU A 207 -0.21 19.12 6.54
N LYS A 208 -1.44 19.32 7.00
CA LYS A 208 -2.07 18.47 8.03
C LYS A 208 -2.44 17.10 7.45
N GLU A 209 -3.05 17.06 6.28
CA GLU A 209 -3.35 15.80 5.58
C GLU A 209 -2.04 15.05 5.27
N ALA A 210 -1.04 15.78 4.74
CA ALA A 210 0.28 15.23 4.47
C ALA A 210 0.93 14.61 5.72
N SER A 211 0.91 15.32 6.85
CA SER A 211 1.45 14.83 8.12
C SER A 211 0.76 13.55 8.60
N ILE A 212 -0.57 13.46 8.49
CA ILE A 212 -1.33 12.29 8.91
C ILE A 212 -1.00 11.08 8.03
N ILE A 213 -1.07 11.24 6.70
CA ILE A 213 -0.78 10.16 5.74
C ILE A 213 0.69 9.73 5.83
N GLY A 214 1.62 10.69 5.89
CA GLY A 214 3.05 10.41 6.01
C GLY A 214 3.39 9.73 7.34
N SER A 215 2.66 10.00 8.43
CA SER A 215 2.84 9.26 9.68
C SER A 215 2.51 7.77 9.56
N ILE A 216 1.53 7.42 8.73
CA ILE A 216 1.14 6.02 8.46
C ILE A 216 2.21 5.35 7.59
N MET A 217 2.65 6.03 6.53
CA MET A 217 3.73 5.56 5.66
C MET A 217 5.00 5.31 6.46
N ALA A 218 5.37 6.21 7.37
CA ALA A 218 6.55 6.06 8.21
C ALA A 218 6.45 4.82 9.13
N LYS A 219 5.28 4.56 9.73
CA LYS A 219 5.08 3.47 10.71
C LYS A 219 4.92 2.10 10.07
N MET A 220 4.30 2.00 8.91
CA MET A 220 4.00 0.72 8.27
C MET A 220 5.10 0.32 7.27
N SER A 221 5.34 -0.98 7.10
CA SER A 221 6.26 -1.47 6.06
C SER A 221 5.60 -1.42 4.69
N ILE A 222 6.29 -0.89 3.68
CA ILE A 222 5.84 -0.83 2.29
C ILE A 222 6.87 -1.60 1.45
N PRO A 223 6.48 -2.55 0.59
CA PRO A 223 7.44 -3.25 -0.26
C PRO A 223 8.27 -2.28 -1.12
N MET A 224 9.57 -2.57 -1.24
CA MET A 224 10.56 -1.74 -1.94
C MET A 224 10.10 -1.35 -3.36
N LEU A 225 9.56 -2.30 -4.12
CA LEU A 225 9.14 -2.07 -5.50
C LEU A 225 8.02 -1.03 -5.59
N HIS A 226 7.07 -1.08 -4.66
CA HIS A 226 5.93 -0.17 -4.61
C HIS A 226 6.37 1.22 -4.14
N SER A 227 7.28 1.27 -3.15
CA SER A 227 7.93 2.51 -2.72
C SER A 227 8.74 3.16 -3.86
N SER A 228 9.40 2.35 -4.69
CA SER A 228 10.20 2.81 -5.82
C SER A 228 9.33 3.42 -6.92
N ALA A 229 8.24 2.73 -7.29
CA ALA A 229 7.27 3.24 -8.26
C ALA A 229 6.62 4.53 -7.76
N ALA A 230 6.22 4.57 -6.49
CA ALA A 230 5.67 5.78 -5.87
C ALA A 230 6.66 6.96 -5.92
N LEU A 231 7.95 6.73 -5.65
CA LEU A 231 8.98 7.78 -5.71
C LEU A 231 9.14 8.35 -7.13
N ILE A 232 9.20 7.50 -8.15
CA ILE A 232 9.30 7.97 -9.55
C ILE A 232 8.09 8.85 -9.88
N LYS A 233 6.89 8.40 -9.51
CA LYS A 233 5.66 9.15 -9.79
C LYS A 233 5.62 10.48 -9.07
N LEU A 234 6.03 10.54 -7.81
CA LEU A 234 6.15 11.80 -7.06
C LEU A 234 7.17 12.76 -7.69
N CYS A 235 8.21 12.25 -8.36
CA CYS A 235 9.19 13.09 -9.05
C CYS A 235 8.64 13.72 -10.34
N GLU A 236 7.65 13.09 -10.98
CA GLU A 236 6.98 13.58 -12.19
C GLU A 236 5.92 14.64 -11.90
N LEU A 237 5.43 14.73 -10.65
CA LEU A 237 4.42 15.70 -10.26
C LEU A 237 5.00 17.11 -10.08
N GLU A 238 4.10 18.09 -10.20
CA GLU A 238 4.43 19.48 -9.90
C GLU A 238 4.88 19.63 -8.43
N TYR A 239 5.81 20.57 -8.24
CA TYR A 239 6.36 20.82 -6.92
C TYR A 239 5.27 21.29 -5.94
N SER A 240 5.12 20.55 -4.84
CA SER A 240 4.37 20.99 -3.67
C SER A 240 5.08 20.61 -2.37
N GLY A 241 4.83 21.38 -1.31
CA GLY A 241 5.35 21.09 0.03
C GLY A 241 5.01 19.67 0.54
N PRO A 242 3.75 19.21 0.41
CA PRO A 242 3.34 17.84 0.71
C PRO A 242 4.10 16.77 -0.09
N VAL A 243 4.30 16.96 -1.40
CA VAL A 243 5.04 16.01 -2.24
C VAL A 243 6.46 15.82 -1.72
N SER A 244 7.16 16.92 -1.41
CA SER A 244 8.51 16.86 -0.79
C SER A 244 8.50 16.13 0.56
N TYR A 245 7.45 16.32 1.36
CA TYR A 245 7.30 15.61 2.63
C TYR A 245 7.13 14.10 2.42
N PHE A 246 6.29 13.67 1.47
CA PHE A 246 6.11 12.25 1.15
C PHE A 246 7.39 11.62 0.58
N MET A 247 8.11 12.32 -0.31
CA MET A 247 9.41 11.88 -0.82
C MET A 247 10.40 11.67 0.33
N LYS A 248 10.52 12.64 1.25
CA LYS A 248 11.34 12.50 2.46
C LYS A 248 10.96 11.26 3.27
N VAL A 249 9.67 11.01 3.49
CA VAL A 249 9.20 9.86 4.27
C VAL A 249 9.57 8.53 3.59
N LEU A 250 9.40 8.42 2.28
CA LEU A 250 9.77 7.23 1.51
C LEU A 250 11.28 7.01 1.49
N LEU A 251 12.09 8.06 1.30
CA LEU A 251 13.55 7.96 1.36
C LEU A 251 14.05 7.52 2.74
N ASN A 252 13.41 7.99 3.82
CA ASN A 252 13.73 7.57 5.18
C ASN A 252 13.42 6.10 5.49
N LYS A 253 12.76 5.36 4.58
CA LYS A 253 12.67 3.90 4.66
C LYS A 253 13.98 3.18 4.39
N LYS A 254 14.98 3.86 3.82
CA LYS A 254 16.33 3.34 3.58
C LYS A 254 16.34 2.03 2.78
N TYR A 255 15.41 1.91 1.83
CA TYR A 255 15.39 0.77 0.93
C TYR A 255 16.60 0.80 -0.03
N SER A 256 17.04 -0.36 -0.50
CA SER A 256 17.97 -0.41 -1.63
C SER A 256 17.20 -0.06 -2.89
N LEU A 257 17.40 1.16 -3.41
CA LEU A 257 16.65 1.65 -4.57
C LEU A 257 17.36 1.25 -5.88
N PRO A 258 16.61 0.84 -6.92
CA PRO A 258 17.17 0.67 -8.26
C PRO A 258 17.79 1.97 -8.79
N VAL A 259 18.86 1.86 -9.58
CA VAL A 259 19.57 3.01 -10.16
C VAL A 259 18.64 3.94 -10.93
N ARG A 260 17.66 3.40 -11.67
CA ARG A 260 16.65 4.19 -12.39
C ARG A 260 15.85 5.13 -11.47
N VAL A 261 15.53 4.68 -10.24
CA VAL A 261 14.80 5.49 -9.26
C VAL A 261 15.71 6.59 -8.71
N ILE A 262 16.97 6.26 -8.42
CA ILE A 262 17.95 7.23 -7.93
C ILE A 262 18.21 8.32 -8.99
N ASP A 263 18.30 7.93 -10.26
CA ASP A 263 18.44 8.86 -11.38
C ASP A 263 17.21 9.76 -11.51
N ALA A 264 15.99 9.20 -11.43
CA ALA A 264 14.75 9.97 -11.47
C ALA A 264 14.65 11.01 -10.34
N VAL A 265 14.96 10.60 -9.10
CA VAL A 265 14.99 11.49 -7.94
C VAL A 265 16.10 12.54 -8.09
N SER A 266 17.25 12.16 -8.64
CA SER A 266 18.34 13.09 -8.89
C SER A 266 17.93 14.18 -9.88
N ASN A 267 17.35 13.78 -11.01
CA ASN A 267 16.88 14.70 -12.05
C ASN A 267 15.78 15.62 -11.51
N HIS A 268 14.88 15.11 -10.66
CA HIS A 268 13.88 15.92 -9.99
C HIS A 268 14.51 17.00 -9.11
N PHE A 269 15.52 16.70 -8.30
CA PHE A 269 16.16 17.74 -7.49
C PHE A 269 16.99 18.71 -8.32
N LEU A 270 17.68 18.23 -9.37
CA LEU A 270 18.50 19.07 -10.24
C LEU A 270 17.68 20.02 -11.11
N SER A 271 16.42 19.72 -11.42
CA SER A 271 15.55 20.64 -12.16
C SER A 271 15.32 21.97 -11.43
N PHE A 272 15.43 21.99 -10.09
CA PHE A 272 15.33 23.20 -9.28
C PHE A 272 16.60 24.06 -9.29
N SER A 273 17.67 23.67 -9.99
CA SER A 273 18.90 24.48 -10.09
C SER A 273 18.68 25.81 -10.81
N LEU A 274 17.68 25.87 -11.69
CA LEU A 274 17.28 27.08 -12.42
C LEU A 274 16.20 27.88 -11.70
N GLU A 275 15.72 27.40 -10.54
CA GLU A 275 14.62 28.01 -9.82
C GLU A 275 15.15 29.14 -8.91
N GLU A 276 14.76 30.39 -9.21
CA GLU A 276 15.16 31.57 -8.43
C GLU A 276 14.48 31.62 -7.04
N ARG A 277 13.38 30.86 -6.86
CA ARG A 277 12.62 30.85 -5.61
C ARG A 277 13.42 30.19 -4.48
N LYS A 278 13.35 30.80 -3.29
CA LYS A 278 13.92 30.20 -2.08
C LYS A 278 13.12 28.96 -1.68
N MET A 279 13.69 27.78 -1.93
CA MET A 279 13.01 26.51 -1.65
C MET A 279 12.63 26.34 -0.17
N PRO A 280 11.47 25.75 0.15
CA PRO A 280 11.04 25.48 1.53
C PRO A 280 11.96 24.52 2.32
N VAL A 281 11.84 24.54 3.66
CA VAL A 281 12.59 23.65 4.56
C VAL A 281 12.31 22.17 4.27
N LEU A 282 11.06 21.81 3.95
CA LEU A 282 10.69 20.43 3.65
C LEU A 282 11.42 19.87 2.44
N TRP A 283 11.58 20.68 1.39
CA TRP A 283 12.35 20.31 0.21
C TRP A 283 13.83 20.12 0.55
N ARG A 284 14.44 21.07 1.29
CA ARG A 284 15.83 20.94 1.73
C ARG A 284 16.06 19.69 2.58
N GLN A 285 15.12 19.36 3.46
CA GLN A 285 15.19 18.13 4.26
C GLN A 285 15.08 16.87 3.41
N ALA A 286 14.21 16.86 2.40
CA ALA A 286 14.09 15.75 1.47
C ALA A 286 15.38 15.54 0.66
N LEU A 287 15.95 16.63 0.12
CA LEU A 287 17.23 16.63 -0.58
C LEU A 287 18.36 16.11 0.31
N LEU A 288 18.45 16.61 1.55
CA LEU A 288 19.47 16.15 2.49
C LEU A 288 19.32 14.66 2.79
N THR A 289 18.10 14.17 3.06
CA THR A 289 17.86 12.73 3.25
C THR A 289 18.28 11.92 2.03
N PHE A 290 18.00 12.40 0.82
CA PHE A 290 18.42 11.73 -0.41
C PHE A 290 19.96 11.66 -0.52
N LEU A 291 20.65 12.79 -0.36
CA LEU A 291 22.11 12.85 -0.49
C LEU A 291 22.83 12.05 0.58
N THR A 292 22.37 12.08 1.84
CA THR A 292 22.95 11.29 2.93
C THR A 292 22.84 9.78 2.68
N LEU A 293 21.74 9.32 2.10
CA LEU A 293 21.49 7.88 1.91
C LEU A 293 21.98 7.36 0.55
N TYR A 294 21.79 8.12 -0.52
CA TYR A 294 21.97 7.68 -1.90
C TYR A 294 22.99 8.53 -2.68
N GLY A 295 23.61 9.55 -2.07
CA GLY A 295 24.53 10.47 -2.75
C GLY A 295 25.78 9.79 -3.35
N LYS A 296 26.19 8.62 -2.85
CA LYS A 296 27.29 7.83 -3.44
C LYS A 296 26.93 7.18 -4.77
N GLN A 297 25.64 6.92 -4.99
CA GLN A 297 25.12 6.24 -6.19
C GLN A 297 24.59 7.25 -7.22
N ALA A 298 24.46 8.52 -6.85
CA ALA A 298 24.04 9.59 -7.75
C ALA A 298 25.16 9.94 -8.75
N LYS A 299 24.81 10.02 -10.04
CA LYS A 299 25.76 10.24 -11.14
C LYS A 299 26.42 11.62 -11.10
N SER A 300 25.69 12.66 -10.69
CA SER A 300 26.11 14.06 -10.82
C SER A 300 26.46 14.74 -9.49
N ARG A 301 27.51 14.27 -8.81
CA ARG A 301 27.93 14.87 -7.51
C ARG A 301 28.35 16.35 -7.60
N HIS A 302 28.88 16.78 -8.74
CA HIS A 302 29.27 18.17 -8.96
C HIS A 302 28.04 19.09 -8.95
N ASP A 303 27.00 18.72 -9.70
CA ASP A 303 25.80 19.53 -9.86
C ASP A 303 25.04 19.68 -8.53
N PHE A 304 25.06 18.65 -7.69
CA PHE A 304 24.51 18.75 -6.34
C PHE A 304 25.28 19.70 -5.43
N ARG A 305 26.60 19.85 -5.59
CA ARG A 305 27.36 20.84 -4.79
C ARG A 305 26.94 22.26 -5.16
N GLU A 306 26.73 22.52 -6.45
CA GLU A 306 26.23 23.83 -6.89
C GLU A 306 24.81 24.08 -6.38
N LEU A 307 23.93 23.08 -6.46
CA LEU A 307 22.56 23.17 -5.92
C LEU A 307 22.55 23.45 -4.41
N LEU A 308 23.41 22.78 -3.63
CA LEU A 308 23.52 23.01 -2.18
C LEU A 308 24.04 24.42 -1.87
N ARG A 309 24.96 24.94 -2.68
CA ARG A 309 25.49 26.31 -2.56
C ARG A 309 24.40 27.34 -2.84
N LEU A 310 23.64 27.17 -3.93
CA LEU A 310 22.55 28.06 -4.32
C LEU A 310 21.46 28.17 -3.25
N HIS A 311 21.08 27.05 -2.63
CA HIS A 311 20.01 27.03 -1.63
C HIS A 311 20.49 27.09 -0.17
N GLN A 312 21.78 27.35 0.08
CA GLN A 312 22.40 27.45 1.41
C GLN A 312 22.03 26.29 2.35
N VAL A 313 22.07 25.07 1.82
CA VAL A 313 21.72 23.86 2.59
C VAL A 313 22.95 23.42 3.38
N VAL A 314 22.89 23.50 4.71
CA VAL A 314 23.97 22.98 5.58
C VAL A 314 23.88 21.46 5.65
N VAL A 315 24.88 20.77 5.10
CA VAL A 315 25.02 19.31 5.20
C VAL A 315 25.87 18.99 6.44
N PRO A 316 25.41 18.13 7.37
CA PRO A 316 26.24 17.68 8.49
C PRO A 316 27.46 16.89 7.98
N GLU A 317 28.65 17.18 8.51
CA GLU A 317 29.96 16.72 8.01
C GLU A 317 30.15 15.19 7.92
N SER A 318 29.25 14.38 8.47
CA SER A 318 29.32 12.91 8.47
C SER A 318 29.04 12.22 7.11
N SER A 319 28.86 12.97 6.02
CA SER A 319 28.46 12.44 4.70
C SER A 319 29.47 12.65 3.57
N ASN A 320 30.69 13.10 3.87
CA ASN A 320 31.80 13.14 2.91
C ASN A 320 32.48 11.77 2.76
#